data_AF-A0A7K3E1Q8-F1
#
_entry.id   AF-A0A7K3E1Q8-F1
#
_cell.length_a   1.000
_cell.length_b   1.000
_cell.length_c   1.000
_cell.angle_alpha   90.00
_cell.angle_beta   90.00
_cell.angle_gamma   90.00
#
_symmetry.space_group_name_H-M   'P 1'
#
loop_
_entity.id
_entity.type
_entity.pdbx_description
1 polymer ?
#
loop_
_entity_poly.entity_id
_entity_poly.type
_entity_poly.pdbx_seq_one_letter_code
_entity_poly.pdbx_strand_id
1 'polypeptide(L)'
;MIHVFAGPTLSRPEPLLTAPQVRSRPPVRHGDLFPESVPDGDTAVIIDGLYHQAPALRHKEIIAAMARGVRVIGAASIGALRAAELAPFGMRGIGTIYRGYAVGALCGDDEVAVGQAPDGQEESLTWPLVNLRYVLKTAAARGIVGPERAAWLLAALREVYYPQRTRAAVRAVSRNCGEEQFDRWLTERRRRNPHFGDLKRAEALSAVRAALRSPHRGAPAEEPTVWRTVHFQRWSNTFARSRVDGLDLATEDRLIYQQAFAPEFTRTWTAYLEHRSLRPQHGPGLPLGTRLQQVTGEGGSLAAHQVFHPAIDLRDEETVALLLAEETPEDRQAVARYAEALERVRRSVAGFSTAAVCDDLTGRTLRQIWRCPAGDFDTVASARGLVSGARAVEAAKRLMPGFMDERTEAAR
;
A
#
# COMPACT_ATOMS: atom_id res chain seq x y z
N MET A 1 19.06 4.76 -6.33
CA MET A 1 18.43 3.78 -7.25
C MET A 1 17.13 4.35 -7.82
N ILE A 2 16.68 3.88 -8.99
CA ILE A 2 15.37 4.23 -9.57
C ILE A 2 14.48 2.99 -9.57
N HIS A 3 13.38 3.01 -8.82
CA HIS A 3 12.38 1.94 -8.80
C HIS A 3 11.26 2.25 -9.79
N VAL A 4 11.10 1.44 -10.82
CA VAL A 4 10.05 1.64 -11.84
C VAL A 4 8.95 0.60 -11.64
N PHE A 5 7.77 1.06 -11.24
CA PHE A 5 6.59 0.23 -11.01
C PHE A 5 5.73 0.19 -12.27
N ALA A 6 5.80 -0.91 -13.01
CA ALA A 6 5.11 -1.07 -14.29
C ALA A 6 4.66 -2.51 -14.53
N GLY A 7 3.72 -2.69 -15.47
CA GLY A 7 3.32 -3.99 -16.00
C GLY A 7 2.63 -3.83 -17.35
N PRO A 8 1.30 -3.68 -17.41
CA PRO A 8 0.53 -3.57 -18.66
C PRO A 8 0.94 -2.42 -19.58
N THR A 9 1.54 -1.37 -19.04
CA THR A 9 2.03 -0.23 -19.83
C THR A 9 3.46 -0.40 -20.32
N LEU A 10 4.34 -1.03 -19.54
CA LEU A 10 5.73 -1.34 -19.89
C LEU A 10 6.07 -2.74 -19.37
N SER A 11 6.27 -3.68 -20.29
CA SER A 11 6.69 -5.03 -19.95
C SER A 11 8.18 -5.09 -19.58
N ARG A 12 8.55 -6.05 -18.74
CA ARG A 12 9.93 -6.26 -18.28
C ARG A 12 11.02 -6.27 -19.37
N PRO A 13 10.80 -6.81 -20.58
CA PRO A 13 11.83 -6.82 -21.63
C PRO A 13 12.16 -5.42 -22.20
N GLU A 14 11.48 -4.35 -21.78
CA GLU A 14 11.74 -3.00 -22.25
C GLU A 14 13.19 -2.56 -21.91
N PRO A 15 14.02 -2.17 -22.90
CA PRO A 15 15.44 -1.89 -22.69
C PRO A 15 15.75 -0.79 -21.65
N LEU A 16 14.85 0.17 -21.42
CA LEU A 16 15.07 1.19 -20.38
C LEU A 16 14.96 0.62 -18.96
N LEU A 17 14.28 -0.51 -18.78
CA LEU A 17 14.12 -1.16 -17.48
C LEU A 17 15.32 -2.04 -17.10
N THR A 18 16.22 -2.31 -18.05
CA THR A 18 17.44 -3.11 -17.84
C THR A 18 18.67 -2.25 -17.50
N ALA A 19 18.52 -0.93 -17.44
CA ALA A 19 19.60 -0.03 -17.06
C ALA A 19 20.11 -0.33 -15.64
N PRO A 20 21.43 -0.28 -15.37
CA PRO A 20 22.00 -0.67 -14.06
C PRO A 20 21.47 0.12 -12.86
N GLN A 21 20.98 1.34 -13.09
CA GLN A 21 20.45 2.22 -12.06
C GLN A 21 18.93 2.06 -11.86
N VAL A 22 18.30 1.16 -12.63
CA VAL A 22 16.87 0.91 -12.62
C VAL A 22 16.58 -0.45 -12.01
N ARG A 23 15.69 -0.46 -11.02
CA ARG A 23 15.09 -1.66 -10.46
C ARG A 23 13.66 -1.77 -10.97
N SER A 24 13.45 -2.68 -11.93
CA SER A 24 12.11 -3.01 -12.41
C SER A 24 11.29 -3.65 -11.29
N ARG A 25 10.12 -3.09 -11.01
CA ARG A 25 9.15 -3.57 -10.01
C ARG A 25 7.84 -3.90 -10.72
N PRO A 26 7.04 -4.86 -10.20
CA PRO A 26 5.67 -5.07 -10.68
C PRO A 26 4.82 -3.79 -10.51
N PRO A 27 3.58 -3.75 -11.04
CA PRO A 27 2.66 -2.64 -10.76
C PRO A 27 2.55 -2.40 -9.26
N VAL A 28 2.58 -1.13 -8.87
CA VAL A 28 2.68 -0.73 -7.46
C VAL A 28 1.48 -1.23 -6.65
N ARG A 29 1.76 -1.73 -5.45
CA ARG A 29 0.78 -2.21 -4.45
C ARG A 29 0.93 -1.44 -3.15
N HIS A 30 -0.09 -1.58 -2.31
CA HIS A 30 -0.01 -1.16 -0.90
C HIS A 30 1.24 -1.77 -0.24
N GLY A 31 2.08 -0.94 0.38
CA GLY A 31 3.31 -1.38 1.02
C GLY A 31 4.60 -1.17 0.21
N ASP A 32 4.51 -1.03 -1.11
CA ASP A 32 5.68 -1.00 -1.99
C ASP A 32 6.50 0.30 -1.91
N LEU A 33 5.96 1.33 -1.26
CA LEU A 33 6.60 2.65 -1.10
C LEU A 33 7.19 2.88 0.30
N PHE A 34 7.22 1.86 1.17
CA PHE A 34 7.90 1.94 2.47
C PHE A 34 9.43 1.77 2.33
N PRO A 35 10.22 2.18 3.35
CA PRO A 35 11.69 2.24 3.28
C PRO A 35 12.37 0.93 2.86
N GLU A 36 11.82 -0.22 3.25
CA GLU A 36 12.34 -1.55 2.92
C GLU A 36 12.30 -1.82 1.40
N SER A 37 11.32 -1.23 0.71
CA SER A 37 11.11 -1.38 -0.73
C SER A 37 11.72 -0.24 -1.54
N VAL A 38 11.63 0.99 -1.03
CA VAL A 38 12.16 2.22 -1.64
C VAL A 38 12.87 3.05 -0.55
N PRO A 39 14.21 2.90 -0.45
CA PRO A 39 15.05 3.64 0.49
C PRO A 39 14.93 5.16 0.36
N ASP A 40 15.26 5.86 1.44
CA ASP A 40 15.34 7.32 1.47
C ASP A 40 16.36 7.82 0.42
N GLY A 41 16.01 8.91 -0.27
CA GLY A 41 16.83 9.48 -1.35
C GLY A 41 16.73 8.78 -2.72
N ASP A 42 16.05 7.63 -2.81
CA ASP A 42 15.81 6.98 -4.10
C ASP A 42 14.71 7.68 -4.93
N THR A 43 14.52 7.23 -6.17
CA THR A 43 13.41 7.67 -7.02
C THR A 43 12.41 6.54 -7.20
N ALA A 44 11.12 6.82 -7.00
CA ALA A 44 10.01 5.96 -7.42
C ALA A 44 9.38 6.52 -8.70
N VAL A 45 9.34 5.72 -9.78
CA VAL A 45 8.59 6.01 -11.01
C VAL A 45 7.36 5.12 -11.00
N ILE A 46 6.20 5.71 -10.75
CA ILE A 46 4.92 5.01 -10.71
C ILE A 46 4.28 5.12 -12.09
N ILE A 47 4.18 3.98 -12.77
CA ILE A 47 3.46 3.87 -14.03
C ILE A 47 2.13 3.17 -13.75
N ASP A 48 2.18 1.86 -13.48
CA ASP A 48 0.99 1.03 -13.25
C ASP A 48 0.82 0.71 -11.76
N GLY A 49 -0.42 0.44 -11.37
CA GLY A 49 -0.79 -0.13 -10.07
C GLY A 49 -1.82 -1.22 -10.27
N LEU A 50 -1.90 -2.16 -9.32
CA LEU A 50 -2.89 -3.23 -9.42
C LEU A 50 -4.28 -2.72 -9.10
N TYR A 51 -5.19 -2.99 -10.02
CA TYR A 51 -6.58 -2.61 -9.96
C TYR A 51 -7.44 -3.84 -9.69
N HIS A 52 -8.52 -3.70 -8.90
CA HIS A 52 -9.47 -4.74 -8.48
C HIS A 52 -8.96 -5.92 -7.62
N GLN A 53 -7.69 -6.33 -7.73
CA GLN A 53 -7.16 -7.53 -7.06
C GLN A 53 -6.44 -7.24 -5.72
N ALA A 54 -6.20 -5.97 -5.42
CA ALA A 54 -5.54 -5.53 -4.19
C ALA A 54 -6.07 -4.15 -3.78
N PRO A 55 -5.92 -3.74 -2.50
CA PRO A 55 -6.21 -2.38 -2.10
C PRO A 55 -5.47 -1.38 -3.00
N ALA A 56 -6.18 -0.37 -3.50
CA ALA A 56 -5.60 0.64 -4.37
C ALA A 56 -4.43 1.36 -3.68
N LEU A 57 -3.46 1.80 -4.49
CA LEU A 57 -2.35 2.63 -4.05
C LEU A 57 -2.89 3.86 -3.31
N ARG A 58 -2.43 4.03 -2.06
CA ARG A 58 -2.95 5.04 -1.15
C ARG A 58 -2.13 6.33 -1.27
N HIS A 59 -2.80 7.47 -1.44
CA HIS A 59 -2.14 8.79 -1.48
C HIS A 59 -1.17 9.03 -0.33
N LYS A 60 -1.55 8.58 0.88
CA LYS A 60 -0.74 8.74 2.09
C LYS A 60 0.61 8.03 2.01
N GLU A 61 0.73 6.93 1.27
CA GLU A 61 2.02 6.25 1.08
C GLU A 61 2.94 7.04 0.15
N ILE A 62 2.40 7.63 -0.91
CA ILE A 62 3.16 8.49 -1.81
C ILE A 62 3.63 9.74 -1.06
N ILE A 63 2.75 10.39 -0.31
CA ILE A 63 3.09 11.56 0.52
C ILE A 63 4.16 11.18 1.54
N ALA A 64 4.02 10.04 2.22
CA ALA A 64 5.02 9.56 3.17
C ALA A 64 6.37 9.25 2.51
N ALA A 65 6.39 8.67 1.31
CA ALA A 65 7.63 8.44 0.57
C ALA A 65 8.31 9.76 0.19
N MET A 66 7.56 10.72 -0.34
CA MET A 66 8.08 12.07 -0.62
C MET A 66 8.59 12.75 0.65
N ALA A 67 7.91 12.53 1.78
CA ALA A 67 8.33 13.10 3.04
C ALA A 67 9.65 12.53 3.60
N ARG A 68 10.02 11.32 3.20
CA ARG A 68 11.34 10.71 3.46
C ARG A 68 12.40 11.13 2.45
N GLY A 69 12.10 12.08 1.55
CA GLY A 69 13.01 12.50 0.49
C GLY A 69 13.08 11.53 -0.69
N VAL A 70 12.11 10.63 -0.87
CA VAL A 70 11.98 9.86 -2.11
C VAL A 70 11.42 10.76 -3.20
N ARG A 71 12.12 10.88 -4.33
CA ARG A 71 11.55 11.57 -5.49
C ARG A 71 10.50 10.68 -6.13
N VAL A 72 9.25 11.14 -6.19
CA VAL A 72 8.17 10.39 -6.83
C VAL A 72 7.79 11.03 -8.16
N ILE A 73 7.88 10.23 -9.24
CA ILE A 73 7.47 10.60 -10.59
C ILE A 73 6.27 9.73 -10.98
N GLY A 74 5.21 10.35 -11.51
CA GLY A 74 4.06 9.64 -12.05
C GLY A 74 3.85 9.92 -13.53
N ALA A 75 3.55 8.88 -14.31
CA ALA A 75 3.22 9.02 -15.73
C ALA A 75 2.44 7.83 -16.23
N ALA A 76 1.57 8.08 -17.22
CA ALA A 76 0.61 7.10 -17.73
C ALA A 76 -0.24 6.44 -16.63
N SER A 77 -1.25 5.69 -17.05
CA SER A 77 -2.01 4.79 -16.17
C SER A 77 -2.45 5.45 -14.84
N ILE A 78 -2.39 4.74 -13.71
CA ILE A 78 -2.64 5.29 -12.37
C ILE A 78 -1.57 6.30 -11.93
N GLY A 79 -0.35 6.19 -12.42
CA GLY A 79 0.75 7.10 -12.07
C GLY A 79 0.48 8.55 -12.47
N ALA A 80 -0.08 8.75 -13.66
CA ALA A 80 -0.49 10.07 -14.14
C ALA A 80 -1.63 10.67 -13.31
N LEU A 81 -2.62 9.85 -12.94
CA LEU A 81 -3.73 10.28 -12.08
C LEU A 81 -3.21 10.72 -10.71
N ARG A 82 -2.40 9.88 -10.05
CA ARG A 82 -1.83 10.18 -8.74
C ARG A 82 -0.91 11.39 -8.79
N ALA A 83 -0.14 11.58 -9.86
CA ALA A 83 0.65 12.79 -10.03
C ALA A 83 -0.22 14.04 -10.16
N ALA A 84 -1.37 13.99 -10.83
CA ALA A 84 -2.28 15.13 -10.93
C ALA A 84 -2.85 15.51 -9.55
N GLU A 85 -3.23 14.53 -8.74
CA GLU A 85 -3.76 14.74 -7.40
C GLU A 85 -2.67 15.19 -6.40
N LEU A 86 -1.43 14.73 -6.57
CA LEU A 86 -0.33 14.92 -5.62
C LEU A 86 0.73 15.93 -6.06
N ALA A 87 0.55 16.59 -7.21
CA ALA A 87 1.43 17.66 -7.67
C ALA A 87 1.59 18.80 -6.64
N PRO A 88 0.53 19.26 -5.95
CA PRO A 88 0.66 20.27 -4.88
C PRO A 88 1.53 19.80 -3.69
N PHE A 89 1.71 18.49 -3.53
CA PHE A 89 2.50 17.89 -2.46
C PHE A 89 3.91 17.47 -2.91
N GLY A 90 4.31 17.80 -4.15
CA GLY A 90 5.66 17.55 -4.68
C GLY A 90 5.80 16.36 -5.63
N MET A 91 4.72 15.62 -5.93
CA MET A 91 4.81 14.51 -6.90
C MET A 91 4.97 15.06 -8.32
N ARG A 92 5.98 14.60 -9.05
CA ARG A 92 6.26 15.10 -10.40
C ARG A 92 5.48 14.31 -11.45
N GLY A 93 4.52 14.97 -12.09
CA GLY A 93 3.82 14.42 -13.26
C GLY A 93 4.59 14.58 -14.57
N ILE A 94 4.56 13.55 -15.42
CA ILE A 94 5.13 13.57 -16.77
C ILE A 94 4.08 13.13 -17.79
N GLY A 95 4.02 13.85 -18.90
CA GLY A 95 3.19 13.49 -20.04
C GLY A 95 1.90 14.31 -20.18
N THR A 96 1.20 14.07 -21.28
CA THR A 96 -0.11 14.64 -21.59
C THR A 96 -1.24 13.96 -20.84
N ILE A 97 -1.13 12.69 -20.44
CA ILE A 97 -2.17 12.03 -19.62
C ILE A 97 -2.21 12.69 -18.23
N TYR A 98 -1.05 12.88 -17.59
CA TYR A 98 -0.95 13.64 -16.33
C TYR A 98 -1.57 15.04 -16.47
N ARG A 99 -1.16 15.80 -17.49
CA ARG A 99 -1.69 17.14 -17.73
C ARG A 99 -3.20 17.14 -17.96
N GLY A 100 -3.72 16.13 -18.65
CA GLY A 100 -5.15 15.94 -18.88
C GLY A 100 -5.93 15.81 -17.58
N TYR A 101 -5.46 15.01 -16.63
CA TYR A 101 -6.06 14.92 -15.29
C TYR A 101 -5.87 16.22 -14.50
N ALA A 102 -4.68 16.82 -14.52
CA ALA A 102 -4.38 18.03 -13.74
C ALA A 102 -5.26 19.22 -14.10
N VAL A 103 -5.71 19.33 -15.36
CA VAL A 103 -6.62 20.39 -15.83
C VAL A 103 -8.08 19.94 -15.92
N GLY A 104 -8.40 18.72 -15.47
CA GLY A 104 -9.77 18.17 -15.52
C GLY A 104 -10.28 17.77 -16.91
N ALA A 105 -9.43 17.77 -17.93
CA ALA A 105 -9.79 17.29 -19.27
C ALA A 105 -9.94 15.76 -19.33
N LEU A 106 -9.32 15.04 -18.40
CA LEU A 106 -9.54 13.63 -18.12
C LEU A 106 -10.05 13.50 -16.68
N CYS A 107 -11.07 12.67 -16.47
CA CYS A 107 -11.66 12.47 -15.14
C CYS A 107 -12.08 11.02 -14.87
N GLY A 108 -12.24 10.19 -15.89
CA GLY A 108 -12.66 8.79 -15.74
C GLY A 108 -11.50 7.86 -15.42
N ASP A 109 -11.78 6.80 -14.65
CA ASP A 109 -10.84 5.70 -14.43
C ASP A 109 -10.64 4.88 -15.73
N ASP A 110 -11.68 4.80 -16.57
CA ASP A 110 -11.67 4.09 -17.85
C ASP A 110 -10.77 4.76 -18.92
N GLU A 111 -10.33 5.98 -18.66
CA GLU A 111 -9.32 6.67 -19.46
C GLU A 111 -8.01 5.90 -19.46
N VAL A 112 -7.66 5.29 -18.33
CA VAL A 112 -6.37 4.62 -18.12
C VAL A 112 -6.47 3.13 -17.83
N ALA A 113 -7.64 2.66 -17.38
CA ALA A 113 -7.89 1.27 -17.04
C ALA A 113 -7.81 0.34 -18.26
N VAL A 114 -7.30 -0.87 -18.02
CA VAL A 114 -7.17 -1.92 -19.02
C VAL A 114 -7.51 -3.28 -18.41
N GLY A 115 -8.01 -4.20 -19.24
CA GLY A 115 -8.15 -5.60 -18.88
C GLY A 115 -6.78 -6.27 -18.84
N GLN A 116 -6.53 -7.09 -17.81
CA GLN A 116 -5.30 -7.86 -17.64
C GLN A 116 -5.63 -9.34 -17.53
N ALA A 117 -4.70 -10.19 -17.96
CA ALA A 117 -4.85 -11.63 -17.80
C ALA A 117 -4.70 -12.04 -16.32
N PRO A 118 -5.50 -13.01 -15.83
CA PRO A 118 -5.44 -13.45 -14.44
C PRO A 118 -4.20 -14.29 -14.11
N ASP A 119 -3.48 -14.78 -15.12
CA ASP A 119 -2.29 -15.63 -15.00
C ASP A 119 -0.99 -14.84 -14.75
N GLY A 120 -1.09 -13.51 -14.58
CA GLY A 120 0.04 -12.64 -14.30
C GLY A 120 0.80 -12.18 -15.54
N GLN A 121 0.31 -12.45 -16.76
CA GLN A 121 0.87 -11.82 -17.95
C GLN A 121 0.73 -10.30 -17.87
N GLU A 122 1.85 -9.61 -18.06
CA GLU A 122 1.96 -8.15 -18.00
C GLU A 122 1.44 -7.47 -19.28
N GLU A 123 0.67 -8.14 -20.13
CA GLU A 123 0.14 -7.55 -21.36
C GLU A 123 -1.28 -7.00 -21.16
N SER A 124 -1.52 -5.82 -21.74
CA SER A 124 -2.85 -5.22 -21.79
C SER A 124 -3.72 -5.93 -22.83
N LEU A 125 -4.85 -6.51 -22.39
CA LEU A 125 -5.81 -7.19 -23.26
C LEU A 125 -6.75 -6.20 -23.98
N THR A 126 -6.92 -5.00 -23.44
CA THR A 126 -7.83 -3.98 -23.97
C THR A 126 -7.18 -2.62 -24.19
N TRP A 127 -7.94 -1.72 -24.81
CA TRP A 127 -7.50 -0.36 -25.13
C TRP A 127 -8.01 0.64 -24.09
N PRO A 128 -7.11 1.40 -23.45
CA PRO A 128 -7.49 2.52 -22.59
C PRO A 128 -7.98 3.69 -23.45
N LEU A 129 -8.91 4.50 -22.94
CA LEU A 129 -9.54 5.56 -23.73
C LEU A 129 -8.53 6.64 -24.16
N VAL A 130 -7.49 6.91 -23.36
CA VAL A 130 -6.42 7.87 -23.73
C VAL A 130 -5.67 7.45 -24.99
N ASN A 131 -5.45 6.14 -25.21
CA ASN A 131 -4.80 5.65 -26.42
C ASN A 131 -5.74 5.83 -27.63
N LEU A 132 -7.04 5.56 -27.47
CA LEU A 132 -8.03 5.76 -28.54
C LEU A 132 -8.18 7.23 -28.89
N ARG A 133 -8.25 8.12 -27.89
CA ARG A 133 -8.27 9.58 -28.06
C ARG A 133 -7.05 10.06 -28.84
N TYR A 134 -5.86 9.57 -28.48
CA TYR A 134 -4.61 9.89 -29.18
C TYR A 134 -4.64 9.44 -30.64
N VAL A 135 -5.07 8.20 -30.90
CA VAL A 135 -5.15 7.63 -32.24
C VAL A 135 -6.19 8.34 -33.11
N LEU A 136 -7.36 8.67 -32.57
CA LEU A 136 -8.42 9.40 -33.28
C LEU A 136 -8.01 10.83 -33.60
N LYS A 137 -7.39 11.55 -32.65
CA LYS A 137 -6.81 12.87 -32.91
C LYS A 137 -5.77 12.81 -34.03
N THR A 138 -4.94 11.77 -34.00
CA THR A 138 -3.91 11.52 -35.00
C THR A 138 -4.48 11.18 -36.38
N ALA A 139 -5.59 10.45 -36.43
CA ALA A 139 -6.31 10.11 -37.64
C ALA A 139 -7.00 11.35 -38.24
N ALA A 140 -7.63 12.17 -37.40
CA ALA A 140 -8.26 13.43 -37.81
C ALA A 140 -7.26 14.43 -38.39
N ALA A 141 -6.11 14.59 -37.75
CA ALA A 141 -5.03 15.44 -38.27
C ALA A 141 -4.46 14.96 -39.63
N ARG A 142 -4.72 13.70 -40.03
CA ARG A 142 -4.32 13.12 -41.31
C ARG A 142 -5.47 13.00 -42.31
N GLY A 143 -6.66 13.52 -42.00
CA GLY A 143 -7.83 13.42 -42.87
C GLY A 143 -8.37 12.00 -43.05
N ILE A 144 -8.04 11.06 -42.14
CA ILE A 144 -8.54 9.68 -42.18
C ILE A 144 -9.99 9.59 -41.68
N VAL A 145 -10.35 10.47 -40.76
CA VAL A 145 -11.70 10.63 -40.18
C VAL A 145 -11.92 12.12 -39.91
N GLY A 146 -13.13 12.64 -40.10
CA GLY A 146 -13.45 14.03 -39.79
C GLY A 146 -13.34 14.33 -38.28
N PRO A 147 -13.05 15.56 -37.83
CA PRO A 147 -12.91 15.88 -36.40
C PRO A 147 -14.18 15.59 -35.58
N GLU A 148 -15.35 15.94 -36.11
CA GLU A 148 -16.65 15.67 -35.47
C GLU A 148 -16.93 14.16 -35.39
N ARG A 149 -16.62 13.45 -36.48
CA ARG A 149 -16.76 11.99 -36.57
C ARG A 149 -15.82 11.26 -35.61
N ALA A 150 -14.59 11.77 -35.44
CA ALA A 150 -13.63 11.25 -34.48
C ALA A 150 -14.12 11.43 -33.03
N ALA A 151 -14.73 12.58 -32.71
CA ALA A 151 -15.33 12.81 -31.40
C ALA A 151 -16.52 11.87 -31.15
N TRP A 152 -17.38 11.68 -32.15
CA TRP A 152 -18.51 10.76 -32.06
C TRP A 152 -18.07 9.30 -31.89
N LEU A 153 -17.07 8.85 -32.67
CA LEU A 153 -16.51 7.52 -32.53
C LEU A 153 -15.83 7.31 -31.17
N LEU A 154 -15.15 8.33 -30.62
CA LEU A 154 -14.58 8.25 -29.27
C LEU A 154 -15.67 8.06 -28.22
N ALA A 155 -16.81 8.77 -28.33
CA ALA A 155 -17.95 8.60 -27.44
C ALA A 155 -18.53 7.17 -27.54
N ALA A 156 -18.72 6.64 -28.76
CA ALA A 156 -19.21 5.28 -28.95
C ALA A 156 -18.24 4.22 -28.37
N LEU A 157 -16.92 4.43 -28.49
CA LEU A 157 -15.91 3.54 -27.91
C LEU A 157 -15.84 3.64 -26.37
N ARG A 158 -16.18 4.78 -25.80
CA ARG A 158 -16.24 4.99 -24.35
C ARG A 158 -17.32 4.11 -23.71
N GLU A 159 -18.46 3.97 -24.36
CA GLU A 159 -19.59 3.13 -23.89
C GLU A 159 -19.23 1.63 -23.79
N VAL A 160 -18.17 1.19 -24.48
CA VAL A 160 -17.65 -0.17 -24.28
C VAL A 160 -16.89 -0.22 -22.96
N TYR A 161 -17.43 -1.00 -22.00
CA TYR A 161 -16.82 -1.24 -20.71
C TYR A 161 -15.35 -1.65 -20.87
N TYR A 162 -14.44 -1.01 -20.13
CA TYR A 162 -13.00 -1.06 -20.42
C TYR A 162 -12.37 -2.48 -20.47
N PRO A 163 -12.80 -3.50 -19.68
CA PRO A 163 -12.30 -4.88 -19.81
C PRO A 163 -12.77 -5.58 -21.08
N GLN A 164 -13.78 -5.04 -21.77
CA GLN A 164 -14.33 -5.55 -23.02
C GLN A 164 -13.87 -4.74 -24.24
N ARG A 165 -13.15 -3.62 -24.04
CA ARG A 165 -12.64 -2.72 -25.10
C ARG A 165 -11.45 -3.31 -25.85
N THR A 166 -11.61 -4.53 -26.35
CA THR A 166 -10.63 -5.28 -27.14
C THR A 166 -10.47 -4.67 -28.53
N ARG A 167 -9.46 -5.11 -29.28
CA ARG A 167 -9.30 -4.73 -30.70
C ARG A 167 -10.51 -5.11 -31.55
N ALA A 168 -11.14 -6.26 -31.24
CA ALA A 168 -12.34 -6.70 -31.94
C ALA A 168 -13.52 -5.77 -31.66
N ALA A 169 -13.68 -5.33 -30.40
CA ALA A 169 -14.69 -4.33 -30.04
C ALA A 169 -14.44 -2.99 -30.74
N VAL A 170 -13.19 -2.49 -30.74
CA VAL A 170 -12.83 -1.24 -31.44
C VAL A 170 -13.18 -1.32 -32.93
N ARG A 171 -12.86 -2.45 -33.58
CA ARG A 171 -13.22 -2.71 -34.98
C ARG A 171 -14.73 -2.74 -35.19
N ALA A 172 -15.46 -3.47 -34.35
CA ALA A 172 -16.91 -3.61 -34.45
C ALA A 172 -17.63 -2.26 -34.31
N VAL A 173 -17.24 -1.46 -33.31
CA VAL A 173 -17.77 -0.11 -33.10
C VAL A 173 -17.43 0.78 -34.29
N SER A 174 -16.18 0.78 -34.76
CA SER A 174 -15.78 1.59 -35.92
C SER A 174 -16.62 1.28 -37.16
N ARG A 175 -16.90 0.00 -37.44
CA ARG A 175 -17.76 -0.41 -38.56
C ARG A 175 -19.22 -0.02 -38.37
N ASN A 176 -19.78 -0.24 -37.18
CA ASN A 176 -21.16 0.17 -36.87
C ASN A 176 -21.34 1.69 -36.99
N CYS A 177 -20.27 2.43 -36.72
CA CYS A 177 -20.19 3.86 -36.89
C CYS A 177 -20.01 4.31 -38.35
N GLY A 178 -19.72 3.43 -39.31
CA GLY A 178 -19.39 3.80 -40.70
C GLY A 178 -17.98 4.38 -40.87
N GLU A 179 -17.05 4.02 -39.98
CA GLU A 179 -15.66 4.49 -39.96
C GLU A 179 -14.68 3.37 -40.36
N GLU A 180 -14.97 2.63 -41.45
CA GLU A 180 -14.13 1.53 -41.94
C GLU A 180 -12.76 2.00 -42.46
N GLN A 181 -12.67 3.25 -42.91
CA GLN A 181 -11.39 3.84 -43.31
C GLN A 181 -10.45 3.96 -42.11
N PHE A 182 -10.98 4.38 -40.96
CA PHE A 182 -10.24 4.44 -39.70
C PHE A 182 -9.78 3.05 -39.23
N ASP A 183 -10.68 2.04 -39.24
CA ASP A 183 -10.35 0.66 -38.87
C ASP A 183 -9.22 0.08 -39.73
N ARG A 184 -9.32 0.23 -41.06
CA ARG A 184 -8.29 -0.21 -42.01
C ARG A 184 -6.96 0.49 -41.76
N TRP A 185 -6.99 1.81 -41.58
CA TRP A 185 -5.80 2.60 -41.30
C TRP A 185 -5.13 2.18 -39.99
N LEU A 186 -5.89 2.06 -38.89
CA LEU A 186 -5.36 1.65 -37.59
C LEU A 186 -4.76 0.24 -37.66
N THR A 187 -5.45 -0.68 -38.33
CA THR A 187 -4.97 -2.06 -38.53
C THR A 187 -3.61 -2.06 -39.25
N GLU A 188 -3.50 -1.33 -40.35
CA GLU A 188 -2.26 -1.28 -41.14
C GLU A 188 -1.11 -0.62 -40.37
N ARG A 189 -1.38 0.50 -39.67
CA ARG A 189 -0.36 1.17 -38.84
C ARG A 189 0.16 0.25 -37.74
N ARG A 190 -0.72 -0.53 -37.10
CA ARG A 190 -0.32 -1.49 -36.06
C ARG A 190 0.38 -2.72 -36.60
N ARG A 191 0.08 -3.16 -37.83
CA ARG A 191 0.82 -4.23 -38.50
C ARG A 191 2.28 -3.83 -38.72
N ARG A 192 2.53 -2.57 -39.08
CA ARG A 192 3.89 -2.03 -39.28
C ARG A 192 4.61 -1.70 -37.98
N ASN A 193 3.88 -1.25 -36.97
CA ASN A 193 4.44 -0.93 -35.65
C ASN A 193 3.45 -1.38 -34.57
N PRO A 194 3.73 -2.48 -33.84
CA PRO A 194 2.85 -2.99 -32.79
C PRO A 194 2.47 -1.97 -31.70
N HIS A 195 3.36 -1.00 -31.43
CA HIS A 195 3.18 0.07 -30.44
C HIS A 195 2.55 1.35 -31.02
N PHE A 196 2.12 1.35 -32.28
CA PHE A 196 1.42 2.50 -32.84
C PHE A 196 0.14 2.79 -32.05
N GLY A 197 0.03 4.04 -31.58
CA GLY A 197 -1.11 4.50 -30.81
C GLY A 197 -1.01 4.27 -29.30
N ASP A 198 0.10 3.69 -28.83
CA ASP A 198 0.32 3.42 -27.41
C ASP A 198 0.90 4.64 -26.68
N LEU A 199 0.02 5.60 -26.39
CA LEU A 199 0.37 6.83 -25.67
C LEU A 199 0.86 6.50 -24.25
N LYS A 200 0.20 5.56 -23.56
CA LYS A 200 0.63 5.11 -22.22
C LYS A 200 2.10 4.66 -22.23
N ARG A 201 2.49 3.77 -23.16
CA ARG A 201 3.89 3.34 -23.30
C ARG A 201 4.82 4.52 -23.57
N ALA A 202 4.47 5.40 -24.50
CA ALA A 202 5.31 6.55 -24.86
C ALA A 202 5.57 7.50 -23.67
N GLU A 203 4.55 7.75 -22.85
CA GLU A 203 4.68 8.60 -21.65
C GLU A 203 5.44 7.91 -20.53
N ALA A 204 5.21 6.61 -20.33
CA ALA A 204 5.96 5.83 -19.35
C ALA A 204 7.47 5.81 -19.66
N LEU A 205 7.85 5.59 -20.93
CA LEU A 205 9.26 5.69 -21.36
C LEU A 205 9.82 7.09 -21.13
N SER A 206 9.02 8.14 -21.35
CA SER A 206 9.43 9.52 -21.11
C SER A 206 9.70 9.79 -19.64
N ALA A 207 8.91 9.21 -18.73
CA ALA A 207 9.13 9.30 -17.30
C ALA A 207 10.39 8.57 -16.84
N VAL A 208 10.65 7.36 -17.36
CA VAL A 208 11.89 6.62 -17.05
C VAL A 208 13.11 7.41 -17.55
N ARG A 209 13.07 7.98 -18.76
CA ARG A 209 14.14 8.86 -19.26
C ARG A 209 14.32 10.11 -18.41
N ALA A 210 13.24 10.74 -17.96
CA ALA A 210 13.31 11.89 -17.07
C ALA A 210 13.94 11.52 -15.72
N ALA A 211 13.62 10.34 -15.20
CA ALA A 211 14.20 9.83 -13.97
C ALA A 211 15.72 9.64 -14.10
N LEU A 212 16.17 9.06 -15.21
CA LEU A 212 17.59 8.81 -15.52
C LEU A 212 18.40 10.09 -15.75
N ARG A 213 17.82 11.12 -16.39
CA ARG A 213 18.52 12.38 -16.72
C ARG A 213 18.73 13.29 -15.51
N SER A 214 17.86 13.20 -14.52
CA SER A 214 17.92 14.03 -13.32
C SER A 214 18.03 13.11 -12.11
N PRO A 215 19.22 12.54 -11.83
CA PRO A 215 19.45 11.84 -10.57
C PRO A 215 19.18 12.81 -9.41
N HIS A 216 18.53 12.32 -8.36
CA HIS A 216 18.16 13.14 -7.21
C HIS A 216 19.43 13.77 -6.61
N ARG A 217 19.54 15.09 -6.67
CA ARG A 217 20.46 15.86 -5.82
C ARG A 217 19.63 16.31 -4.62
N GLY A 218 20.13 16.10 -3.41
CA GLY A 218 19.33 15.98 -2.19
C GLY A 218 18.54 17.22 -1.73
N ALA A 219 17.76 16.93 -0.68
CA ALA A 219 16.87 17.74 0.17
C ALA A 219 15.57 18.29 -0.49
N PRO A 220 14.38 17.97 0.07
CA PRO A 220 13.16 18.71 -0.26
C PRO A 220 13.32 20.17 0.17
N ALA A 221 12.80 21.11 -0.63
CA ALA A 221 12.94 22.54 -0.40
C ALA A 221 12.16 23.05 0.84
N GLU A 222 11.23 22.24 1.35
CA GLU A 222 10.42 22.51 2.53
C GLU A 222 10.27 21.24 3.36
N GLU A 223 10.11 21.37 4.69
CA GLU A 223 9.73 20.24 5.53
C GLU A 223 8.43 19.63 4.99
N PRO A 224 8.46 18.38 4.54
CA PRO A 224 7.30 17.78 3.92
C PRO A 224 6.19 17.63 4.95
N THR A 225 4.98 18.02 4.58
CA THR A 225 3.81 17.87 5.44
C THR A 225 3.56 16.38 5.68
N VAL A 226 3.96 15.86 6.84
CA VAL A 226 3.72 14.46 7.22
C VAL A 226 2.31 14.33 7.79
N TRP A 227 1.43 13.70 7.03
CA TRP A 227 0.06 13.40 7.48
C TRP A 227 0.05 12.18 8.41
N ARG A 228 0.37 12.42 9.69
CA ARG A 228 0.31 11.38 10.74
C ARG A 228 -1.14 11.16 11.15
N THR A 229 -1.77 10.15 10.53
CA THR A 229 -3.13 9.73 10.88
C THR A 229 -3.11 8.32 11.45
N VAL A 230 -4.05 7.99 12.33
CA VAL A 230 -4.18 6.63 12.91
C VAL A 230 -4.29 5.56 11.82
N HIS A 231 -4.96 5.86 10.70
CA HIS A 231 -5.03 4.95 9.55
C HIS A 231 -3.67 4.69 8.92
N PHE A 232 -2.89 5.76 8.69
CA PHE A 232 -1.56 5.61 8.12
C PHE A 232 -0.63 4.82 9.04
N GLN A 233 -0.63 5.12 10.35
CA GLN A 233 0.14 4.38 11.34
C GLN A 233 -0.23 2.89 11.37
N ARG A 234 -1.52 2.57 11.40
CA ARG A 234 -1.98 1.17 11.36
C ARG A 234 -1.49 0.44 10.12
N TRP A 235 -1.61 1.06 8.94
CA TRP A 235 -1.13 0.42 7.71
C TRP A 235 0.38 0.28 7.69
N SER A 236 1.11 1.31 8.11
CA SER A 236 2.57 1.30 8.09
C SER A 236 3.16 0.32 9.10
N ASN A 237 2.48 0.09 10.24
CA ASN A 237 2.87 -0.92 11.22
C ASN A 237 2.84 -2.34 10.65
N THR A 238 1.93 -2.65 9.71
CA THR A 238 1.88 -3.95 9.03
C THR A 238 3.15 -4.25 8.23
N PHE A 239 3.86 -3.21 7.79
CA PHE A 239 5.10 -3.34 7.01
C PHE A 239 6.36 -3.10 7.85
N ALA A 240 6.23 -2.70 9.11
CA ALA A 240 7.37 -2.50 9.99
C ALA A 240 8.03 -3.85 10.30
N ARG A 241 9.32 -3.96 9.98
CA ARG A 241 10.14 -5.15 10.23
C ARG A 241 11.43 -4.78 10.92
N SER A 242 12.02 -5.74 11.62
CA SER A 242 13.33 -5.58 12.25
C SER A 242 14.17 -6.83 12.02
N ARG A 243 15.44 -6.64 11.69
CA ARG A 243 16.43 -7.71 11.68
C ARG A 243 17.08 -7.82 13.06
N VAL A 244 16.86 -8.93 13.76
CA VAL A 244 17.36 -9.17 15.12
C VAL A 244 17.69 -10.66 15.27
N ASP A 245 18.83 -10.98 15.88
CA ASP A 245 19.33 -12.37 16.05
C ASP A 245 19.39 -13.18 14.74
N GLY A 246 19.68 -12.51 13.62
CA GLY A 246 19.69 -13.13 12.28
C GLY A 246 18.31 -13.42 11.68
N LEU A 247 17.22 -13.12 12.41
CA LEU A 247 15.84 -13.25 11.96
C LEU A 247 15.34 -11.92 11.38
N ASP A 248 14.49 -11.99 10.36
CA ASP A 248 13.74 -10.84 9.85
C ASP A 248 12.27 -11.00 10.27
N LEU A 249 11.87 -10.25 11.30
CA LEU A 249 10.58 -10.42 11.97
C LEU A 249 9.68 -9.19 11.79
N ALA A 250 8.38 -9.42 11.66
CA ALA A 250 7.40 -8.33 11.73
C ALA A 250 7.39 -7.74 13.13
N THR A 251 7.57 -6.42 13.24
CA THR A 251 7.60 -5.73 14.53
C THR A 251 6.25 -5.83 15.25
N GLU A 252 5.15 -5.84 14.50
CA GLU A 252 3.81 -6.03 15.05
C GLU A 252 3.62 -7.42 15.67
N ASP A 253 4.14 -8.48 15.05
CA ASP A 253 4.02 -9.84 15.59
C ASP A 253 4.84 -10.02 16.87
N ARG A 254 6.03 -9.40 16.93
CA ARG A 254 6.84 -9.32 18.15
C ARG A 254 6.09 -8.63 19.29
N LEU A 255 5.49 -7.47 19.01
CA LEU A 255 4.70 -6.75 20.00
C LEU A 255 3.49 -7.58 20.48
N ILE A 256 2.71 -8.14 19.57
CA ILE A 256 1.52 -8.93 19.93
C ILE A 256 1.93 -10.16 20.74
N TYR A 257 3.05 -10.80 20.41
CA TYR A 257 3.59 -11.91 21.20
C TYR A 257 3.90 -11.48 22.64
N GLN A 258 4.61 -10.37 22.82
CA GLN A 258 4.89 -9.81 24.15
C GLN A 258 3.60 -9.45 24.90
N GLN A 259 2.64 -8.80 24.22
CA GLN A 259 1.32 -8.49 24.78
C GLN A 259 0.54 -9.74 25.20
N ALA A 260 0.69 -10.86 24.49
CA ALA A 260 -0.02 -12.09 24.80
C ALA A 260 0.67 -12.91 25.90
N PHE A 261 1.98 -13.09 25.84
CA PHE A 261 2.69 -14.11 26.60
C PHE A 261 3.62 -13.56 27.69
N ALA A 262 4.17 -12.35 27.54
CA ALA A 262 5.10 -11.83 28.54
C ALA A 262 4.36 -11.49 29.85
N PRO A 263 4.74 -12.06 31.02
CA PRO A 263 4.04 -11.83 32.28
C PRO A 263 4.05 -10.37 32.71
N GLU A 264 5.19 -9.70 32.56
CA GLU A 264 5.44 -8.33 33.04
C GLU A 264 5.06 -7.24 32.02
N PHE A 265 4.40 -7.59 30.91
CA PHE A 265 4.09 -6.63 29.85
C PHE A 265 3.21 -5.46 30.32
N THR A 266 2.41 -5.65 31.37
CA THR A 266 1.61 -4.57 31.98
C THR A 266 2.48 -3.44 32.53
N ARG A 267 3.68 -3.77 33.05
CA ARG A 267 4.69 -2.78 33.49
C ARG A 267 5.27 -2.04 32.29
N THR A 268 5.62 -2.77 31.23
CA THR A 268 6.13 -2.21 29.97
C THR A 268 5.11 -1.25 29.35
N TRP A 269 3.83 -1.63 29.30
CA TRP A 269 2.77 -0.78 28.79
C TRP A 269 2.57 0.48 29.65
N THR A 270 2.64 0.36 30.98
CA THR A 270 2.56 1.52 31.88
C THR A 270 3.73 2.49 31.66
N ALA A 271 4.95 1.97 31.49
CA ALA A 271 6.13 2.78 31.16
C ALA A 271 5.99 3.47 29.80
N TYR A 272 5.38 2.80 28.81
CA TYR A 272 5.06 3.40 27.52
C TYR A 272 4.02 4.52 27.64
N LEU A 273 2.97 4.35 28.44
CA LEU A 273 1.99 5.42 28.71
C LEU A 273 2.64 6.62 29.41
N GLU A 274 3.53 6.38 30.38
CA GLU A 274 4.31 7.44 31.05
C GLU A 274 5.17 8.20 30.05
N HIS A 275 5.93 7.48 29.22
CA HIS A 275 6.74 8.06 28.15
C HIS A 275 5.91 8.96 27.22
N ARG A 276 4.75 8.47 26.75
CA ARG A 276 3.86 9.24 25.86
C ARG A 276 3.20 10.42 26.57
N SER A 277 2.94 10.31 27.88
CA SER A 277 2.39 11.40 28.69
C SER A 277 3.40 12.54 28.88
N LEU A 278 4.69 12.21 29.06
CA LEU A 278 5.78 13.16 29.16
C LEU A 278 6.16 13.79 27.82
N ARG A 279 5.86 13.11 26.71
CA ARG A 279 6.20 13.55 25.34
C ARG A 279 4.98 13.50 24.43
N PRO A 280 3.95 14.32 24.69
CA PRO A 280 2.77 14.34 23.84
C PRO A 280 3.12 14.96 22.49
N GLN A 281 2.36 14.60 21.45
CA GLN A 281 2.50 15.22 20.13
C GLN A 281 2.18 16.73 20.17
N HIS A 282 1.26 17.13 21.06
CA HIS A 282 0.82 18.50 21.24
C HIS A 282 0.61 18.80 22.74
N GLY A 283 0.96 20.02 23.17
CA GLY A 283 0.80 20.47 24.55
C GLY A 283 1.96 20.08 25.47
N PRO A 284 1.84 20.35 26.79
CA PRO A 284 2.91 20.10 27.75
C PRO A 284 3.02 18.62 28.12
N GLY A 285 4.26 18.17 28.28
CA GLY A 285 4.59 16.89 28.91
C GLY A 285 4.25 16.90 30.41
N LEU A 286 3.58 15.86 30.89
CA LEU A 286 3.16 15.73 32.28
C LEU A 286 3.37 14.28 32.75
N PRO A 287 3.67 14.04 34.05
CA PRO A 287 3.62 12.69 34.60
C PRO A 287 2.25 12.04 34.34
N LEU A 288 2.21 10.72 34.08
CA LEU A 288 0.97 10.03 33.73
C LEU A 288 -0.10 10.16 34.81
N GLY A 289 0.31 10.09 36.08
CA GLY A 289 -0.60 10.26 37.21
C GLY A 289 -1.27 11.63 37.23
N THR A 290 -0.51 12.70 36.98
CA THR A 290 -1.04 14.07 36.87
C THR A 290 -1.99 14.19 35.68
N ARG A 291 -1.63 13.63 34.52
CA ARG A 291 -2.49 13.64 33.33
C ARG A 291 -3.78 12.86 33.56
N LEU A 292 -3.71 11.72 34.26
CA LEU A 292 -4.88 10.93 34.63
C LEU A 292 -5.82 11.72 35.53
N GLN A 293 -5.30 12.36 36.59
CA GLN A 293 -6.08 13.20 37.51
C GLN A 293 -6.80 14.35 36.79
N GLN A 294 -6.16 14.96 35.78
CA GLN A 294 -6.80 16.02 34.98
C GLN A 294 -8.02 15.51 34.21
N VAL A 295 -8.05 14.22 33.83
CA VAL A 295 -9.15 13.62 33.08
C VAL A 295 -10.22 13.05 34.01
N THR A 296 -9.83 12.39 35.10
CA THR A 296 -10.75 11.67 35.99
C THR A 296 -11.23 12.49 37.19
N GLY A 297 -10.60 13.64 37.47
CA GLY A 297 -10.85 14.42 38.67
C GLY A 297 -10.17 13.86 39.93
N GLU A 298 -10.22 14.62 41.02
CA GLU A 298 -9.73 14.15 42.32
C GLU A 298 -10.54 12.93 42.80
N GLY A 299 -9.86 11.85 43.20
CA GLY A 299 -10.49 10.63 43.67
C GLY A 299 -11.00 9.68 42.57
N GLY A 300 -10.68 9.92 41.30
CA GLY A 300 -11.03 9.02 40.20
C GLY A 300 -10.44 7.60 40.36
N SER A 301 -11.26 6.57 40.12
CA SER A 301 -10.90 5.16 40.33
C SER A 301 -10.35 4.43 39.10
N LEU A 302 -10.39 5.07 37.92
CA LEU A 302 -9.93 4.46 36.67
C LEU A 302 -8.42 4.45 36.57
N ALA A 303 -7.85 3.34 36.12
CA ALA A 303 -6.43 3.22 35.83
C ALA A 303 -6.07 3.90 34.49
N ALA A 304 -4.82 4.35 34.35
CA ALA A 304 -4.35 5.05 33.16
C ALA A 304 -4.56 4.27 31.85
N HIS A 305 -4.37 2.95 31.87
CA HIS A 305 -4.55 2.10 30.70
C HIS A 305 -6.02 2.03 30.26
N GLN A 306 -6.99 2.25 31.16
CA GLN A 306 -8.42 2.29 30.83
C GLN A 306 -8.87 3.63 30.22
N VAL A 307 -8.04 4.67 30.33
CA VAL A 307 -8.34 6.03 29.86
C VAL A 307 -7.55 6.36 28.59
N PHE A 308 -6.29 5.96 28.53
CA PHE A 308 -5.37 6.34 27.47
C PHE A 308 -5.04 5.17 26.55
N HIS A 309 -5.37 5.34 25.27
CA HIS A 309 -5.09 4.37 24.20
C HIS A 309 -4.36 5.04 23.03
N PRO A 310 -3.11 5.49 23.23
CA PRO A 310 -2.36 6.18 22.18
C PRO A 310 -2.09 5.23 21.00
N ALA A 311 -2.17 5.76 19.78
CA ALA A 311 -1.73 5.01 18.61
C ALA A 311 -0.21 4.74 18.70
N ILE A 312 0.17 3.50 18.41
CA ILE A 312 1.55 3.00 18.42
C ILE A 312 2.12 3.17 17.01
N ASP A 313 3.32 3.73 16.89
CA ASP A 313 4.09 3.78 15.63
C ASP A 313 5.24 2.79 15.73
N LEU A 314 5.12 1.64 15.07
CA LEU A 314 6.12 0.55 15.12
C LEU A 314 7.32 0.79 14.19
N ARG A 315 7.39 1.97 13.57
CA ARG A 315 8.53 2.42 12.79
C ARG A 315 9.45 3.35 13.58
N ASP A 316 8.97 3.83 14.72
CA ASP A 316 9.72 4.68 15.63
C ASP A 316 10.60 3.81 16.52
N GLU A 317 11.93 3.94 16.38
CA GLU A 317 12.89 3.08 17.07
C GLU A 317 12.79 3.21 18.60
N GLU A 318 12.50 4.40 19.12
CA GLU A 318 12.35 4.63 20.56
C GLU A 318 11.09 3.92 21.10
N THR A 319 9.97 4.02 20.39
CA THR A 319 8.73 3.29 20.69
C THR A 319 8.96 1.78 20.70
N VAL A 320 9.65 1.25 19.68
CA VAL A 320 9.92 -0.19 19.56
C VAL A 320 10.88 -0.65 20.67
N ALA A 321 11.93 0.11 20.95
CA ALA A 321 12.89 -0.21 22.01
C ALA A 321 12.21 -0.27 23.38
N LEU A 322 11.27 0.64 23.65
CA LEU A 322 10.53 0.64 24.92
C LEU A 322 9.54 -0.53 25.01
N LEU A 323 8.76 -0.78 23.96
CA LEU A 323 7.72 -1.83 23.99
C LEU A 323 8.30 -3.25 23.92
N LEU A 324 9.50 -3.42 23.37
CA LEU A 324 10.19 -4.71 23.26
C LEU A 324 11.42 -4.81 24.17
N ALA A 325 11.52 -3.96 25.21
CA ALA A 325 12.68 -3.88 26.09
C ALA A 325 13.00 -5.22 26.80
N GLU A 326 11.97 -5.98 27.14
CA GLU A 326 12.08 -7.26 27.87
C GLU A 326 12.01 -8.47 26.93
N GLU A 327 12.03 -8.27 25.61
CA GLU A 327 11.93 -9.36 24.63
C GLU A 327 13.21 -10.20 24.61
N THR A 328 13.06 -11.51 24.79
CA THR A 328 14.16 -12.47 24.82
C THR A 328 14.46 -13.09 23.45
N PRO A 329 15.65 -13.68 23.25
CA PRO A 329 15.95 -14.49 22.06
C PRO A 329 14.96 -15.65 21.87
N GLU A 330 14.49 -16.27 22.95
CA GLU A 330 13.50 -17.35 22.92
C GLU A 330 12.15 -16.87 22.39
N ASP A 331 11.70 -15.68 22.80
CA ASP A 331 10.48 -15.04 22.29
C ASP A 331 10.58 -14.81 20.78
N ARG A 332 11.73 -14.30 20.30
CA ARG A 332 11.96 -14.05 18.87
C ARG A 332 11.90 -15.34 18.05
N GLN A 333 12.47 -16.42 18.58
CA GLN A 333 12.38 -17.74 17.96
C GLN A 333 10.94 -18.25 17.95
N ALA A 334 10.17 -18.03 19.01
CA ALA A 334 8.76 -18.39 19.05
C ALA A 334 7.94 -17.58 18.02
N VAL A 335 8.17 -16.27 17.91
CA VAL A 335 7.55 -15.41 16.88
C VAL A 335 7.85 -15.93 15.48
N ALA A 336 9.10 -16.31 15.19
CA ALA A 336 9.49 -16.89 13.91
C ALA A 336 8.71 -18.19 13.62
N ARG A 337 8.67 -19.13 14.57
CA ARG A 337 7.92 -20.38 14.45
C ARG A 337 6.42 -20.14 14.23
N TYR A 338 5.84 -19.16 14.92
CA TYR A 338 4.41 -18.86 14.82
C TYR A 338 4.06 -18.24 13.48
N ALA A 339 4.93 -17.36 12.95
CA ALA A 339 4.79 -16.81 11.61
C ALA A 339 4.88 -17.91 10.55
N GLU A 340 5.81 -18.86 10.68
CA GLU A 340 5.91 -20.01 9.78
C GLU A 340 4.67 -20.90 9.83
N ALA A 341 4.15 -21.19 11.02
CA ALA A 341 2.91 -21.96 11.19
C ALA A 341 1.72 -21.27 10.51
N LEU A 342 1.58 -19.95 10.70
CA LEU A 342 0.53 -19.17 10.04
C LEU A 342 0.66 -19.21 8.51
N GLU A 343 1.87 -19.10 7.98
CA GLU A 343 2.13 -19.21 6.54
C GLU A 343 1.86 -20.61 6.00
N ARG A 344 2.15 -21.67 6.77
CA ARG A 344 1.76 -23.05 6.40
C ARG A 344 0.25 -23.17 6.24
N VAL A 345 -0.53 -22.64 7.19
CA VAL A 345 -2.00 -22.67 7.13
C VAL A 345 -2.53 -21.87 5.94
N ARG A 346 -1.98 -20.68 5.67
CA ARG A 346 -2.35 -19.86 4.51
C ARG A 346 -2.13 -20.58 3.18
N ARG A 347 -1.07 -21.41 3.08
CA ARG A 347 -0.77 -22.20 1.88
C ARG A 347 -1.63 -23.46 1.76
N SER A 348 -1.98 -24.09 2.88
CA SER A 348 -2.76 -25.33 2.89
C SER A 348 -4.26 -25.11 2.75
N VAL A 349 -4.78 -23.95 3.18
CA VAL A 349 -6.21 -23.64 3.16
C VAL A 349 -6.47 -22.44 2.24
N ALA A 350 -7.01 -22.71 1.06
CA ALA A 350 -7.38 -21.68 0.09
C ALA A 350 -8.35 -20.66 0.70
N GLY A 351 -8.03 -19.37 0.56
CA GLY A 351 -8.85 -18.27 1.10
C GLY A 351 -8.76 -18.08 2.61
N PHE A 352 -7.85 -18.79 3.29
CA PHE A 352 -7.65 -18.60 4.73
C PHE A 352 -7.27 -17.16 5.06
N SER A 353 -7.93 -16.61 6.08
CA SER A 353 -7.56 -15.37 6.73
C SER A 353 -7.61 -15.57 8.24
N THR A 354 -6.89 -14.74 8.99
CA THR A 354 -6.92 -14.79 10.46
C THR A 354 -8.32 -14.56 11.01
N ALA A 355 -9.22 -13.90 10.27
CA ALA A 355 -10.63 -13.75 10.65
C ALA A 355 -11.38 -15.08 10.77
N ALA A 356 -10.90 -16.16 10.12
CA ALA A 356 -11.47 -17.49 10.24
C ALA A 356 -11.06 -18.23 11.54
N VAL A 357 -10.08 -17.70 12.29
CA VAL A 357 -9.68 -18.26 13.58
C VAL A 357 -10.76 -17.97 14.62
N CYS A 358 -11.20 -18.98 15.37
CA CYS A 358 -12.32 -18.90 16.32
C CYS A 358 -12.04 -17.92 17.47
N ASP A 359 -12.93 -16.93 17.62
CA ASP A 359 -12.88 -15.90 18.67
C ASP A 359 -12.95 -16.50 20.08
N ASP A 360 -13.88 -17.44 20.30
CA ASP A 360 -14.08 -18.07 21.62
C ASP A 360 -12.85 -18.87 22.05
N LEU A 361 -12.28 -19.66 21.14
CA LEU A 361 -11.06 -20.41 21.42
C LEU A 361 -9.89 -19.48 21.77
N THR A 362 -9.71 -18.41 20.98
CA THR A 362 -8.65 -17.41 21.21
C THR A 362 -8.86 -16.71 22.55
N GLY A 363 -10.08 -16.27 22.86
CA GLY A 363 -10.41 -15.61 24.12
C GLY A 363 -10.29 -16.52 25.35
N ARG A 364 -10.64 -17.81 25.23
CA ARG A 364 -10.38 -18.80 26.30
C ARG A 364 -8.89 -19.02 26.53
N THR A 365 -8.12 -19.10 25.44
CA THR A 365 -6.66 -19.26 25.50
C THR A 365 -5.99 -18.09 26.22
N LEU A 366 -6.31 -16.85 25.82
CA LEU A 366 -5.75 -15.66 26.47
C LEU A 366 -6.11 -15.59 27.96
N ARG A 367 -7.36 -15.88 28.33
CA ARG A 367 -7.76 -15.92 29.76
C ARG A 367 -7.00 -16.97 30.56
N GLN A 368 -6.71 -18.13 29.95
CA GLN A 368 -5.90 -19.17 30.59
C GLN A 368 -4.45 -18.68 30.80
N ILE A 369 -3.84 -18.06 29.77
CA ILE A 369 -2.47 -17.53 29.84
C ILE A 369 -2.38 -16.43 30.92
N TRP A 370 -3.33 -15.49 30.92
CA TRP A 370 -3.35 -14.36 31.84
C TRP A 370 -3.89 -14.69 33.23
N ARG A 371 -4.41 -15.91 33.42
CA ARG A 371 -5.04 -16.38 34.67
C ARG A 371 -6.10 -15.40 35.20
N CYS A 372 -6.89 -14.82 34.30
CA CYS A 372 -7.88 -13.81 34.66
C CYS A 372 -9.33 -14.33 34.54
N PRO A 373 -10.24 -13.98 35.47
CA PRO A 373 -11.67 -14.23 35.33
C PRO A 373 -12.26 -13.58 34.07
N ALA A 374 -13.43 -14.06 33.64
CA ALA A 374 -14.12 -13.51 32.47
C ALA A 374 -14.50 -12.02 32.64
N GLY A 375 -14.85 -11.60 33.86
CA GLY A 375 -15.23 -10.21 34.17
C GLY A 375 -14.07 -9.20 34.07
N ASP A 376 -12.83 -9.67 34.21
CA ASP A 376 -11.64 -8.79 34.22
C ASP A 376 -10.91 -8.78 32.86
N PHE A 377 -11.40 -9.53 31.88
CA PHE A 377 -10.69 -9.75 30.61
C PHE A 377 -10.42 -8.45 29.85
N ASP A 378 -11.39 -7.52 29.81
CA ASP A 378 -11.19 -6.21 29.17
C ASP A 378 -10.16 -5.37 29.91
N THR A 379 -10.19 -5.37 31.24
CA THR A 379 -9.23 -4.62 32.08
C THR A 379 -7.81 -5.16 31.89
N VAL A 380 -7.63 -6.48 31.90
CA VAL A 380 -6.31 -7.11 31.67
C VAL A 380 -5.82 -6.88 30.24
N ALA A 381 -6.69 -7.00 29.24
CA ALA A 381 -6.36 -6.67 27.85
C ALA A 381 -5.91 -5.21 27.71
N SER A 382 -6.64 -4.30 28.34
CA SER A 382 -6.33 -2.87 28.37
C SER A 382 -4.98 -2.58 29.05
N ALA A 383 -4.69 -3.23 30.18
CA ALA A 383 -3.41 -3.14 30.88
C ALA A 383 -2.23 -3.67 30.05
N ARG A 384 -2.49 -4.53 29.07
CA ARG A 384 -1.51 -5.04 28.08
C ARG A 384 -1.49 -4.22 26.78
N GLY A 385 -2.18 -3.08 26.72
CA GLY A 385 -2.20 -2.19 25.56
C GLY A 385 -3.09 -2.64 24.40
N LEU A 386 -4.00 -3.59 24.65
CA LEU A 386 -4.91 -4.11 23.63
C LEU A 386 -6.29 -3.43 23.66
N VAL A 387 -6.51 -2.41 24.49
CA VAL A 387 -7.76 -1.62 24.63
C VAL A 387 -8.93 -2.42 25.21
N SER A 388 -9.26 -3.59 24.67
CA SER A 388 -10.33 -4.48 25.13
C SER A 388 -10.05 -5.94 24.80
N GLY A 389 -10.80 -6.85 25.41
CA GLY A 389 -10.73 -8.28 25.17
C GLY A 389 -11.04 -8.65 23.72
N ALA A 390 -12.00 -7.98 23.07
CA ALA A 390 -12.28 -8.19 21.65
C ALA A 390 -11.07 -7.83 20.77
N ARG A 391 -10.36 -6.74 21.09
CA ARG A 391 -9.15 -6.32 20.38
C ARG A 391 -7.96 -7.24 20.68
N ALA A 392 -7.88 -7.76 21.91
CA ALA A 392 -6.89 -8.77 22.26
C ALA A 392 -7.09 -10.07 21.47
N VAL A 393 -8.34 -10.52 21.33
CA VAL A 393 -8.69 -11.68 20.51
C VAL A 393 -8.28 -11.43 19.06
N GLU A 394 -8.70 -10.33 18.45
CA GLU A 394 -8.34 -9.99 17.07
C GLU A 394 -6.82 -9.96 16.83
N ALA A 395 -6.06 -9.38 17.77
CA ALA A 395 -4.61 -9.34 17.69
C ALA A 395 -4.00 -10.75 17.78
N ALA A 396 -4.43 -11.55 18.75
CA ALA A 396 -3.86 -12.87 19.05
C ALA A 396 -4.22 -13.96 18.03
N LYS A 397 -5.29 -13.80 17.22
CA LYS A 397 -5.70 -14.77 16.18
C LYS A 397 -4.54 -15.19 15.26
N ARG A 398 -3.61 -14.29 14.96
CA ARG A 398 -2.43 -14.60 14.12
C ARG A 398 -1.42 -15.53 14.78
N LEU A 399 -1.40 -15.58 16.11
CA LEU A 399 -0.49 -16.42 16.90
C LEU A 399 -1.05 -17.84 17.11
N MET A 400 -2.37 -18.01 16.96
CA MET A 400 -3.06 -19.26 17.30
C MET A 400 -2.55 -20.49 16.55
N PRO A 401 -2.26 -20.46 15.23
CA PRO A 401 -1.71 -21.64 14.55
C PRO A 401 -0.41 -22.13 15.18
N GLY A 402 0.53 -21.22 15.46
CA GLY A 402 1.81 -21.56 16.10
C GLY A 402 1.65 -22.03 17.53
N PHE A 403 0.78 -21.38 18.31
CA PHE A 403 0.50 -21.76 19.69
C PHE A 403 -0.10 -23.18 19.80
N MET A 404 -1.00 -23.54 18.88
CA MET A 404 -1.62 -24.86 18.86
C MET A 404 -0.63 -25.95 18.46
N ASP A 405 0.25 -25.67 17.49
CA ASP A 405 1.34 -26.58 17.10
C ASP A 405 2.26 -26.85 18.32
N GLU A 406 2.70 -25.80 19.01
CA GLU A 406 3.57 -25.91 20.19
C GLU A 406 2.93 -26.72 21.33
N ARG A 407 1.63 -26.51 21.61
CA ARG A 407 0.91 -27.30 22.62
C ARG A 407 0.74 -28.76 22.23
N THR A 408 0.59 -29.05 20.94
CA THR A 408 0.46 -30.43 20.44
C THR A 408 1.80 -31.16 20.53
N GLU A 409 2.91 -30.48 20.25
CA GLU A 409 4.26 -31.01 20.42
C GLU A 409 4.60 -31.27 21.89
N ALA A 410 4.25 -30.35 22.80
CA ALA A 410 4.48 -30.52 24.23
C ALA A 410 3.64 -31.64 24.89
N ALA A 411 2.58 -32.11 24.21
CA ALA A 411 1.71 -33.19 24.67
C ALA A 411 2.13 -34.58 24.13
N ARG A 412 3.11 -34.64 23.23
CA ARG A 412 3.73 -35.86 22.70
C ARG A 412 5.01 -36.15 23.44
#